data_AF-A0A2H9MN83-F1
#
_entry.id   AF-A0A2H9MN83-F1
#
_cell.length_a   1.000
_cell.length_b   1.000
_cell.length_c   1.000
_cell.angle_alpha   90.00
_cell.angle_beta   90.00
_cell.angle_gamma   90.00
#
_symmetry.space_group_name_H-M   'P 1'
#
loop_
_entity.id
_entity.type
_entity.pdbx_description
1 polymer ?
#
loop_
_entity_poly.entity_id
_entity_poly.type
_entity_poly.pdbx_seq_one_letter_code
_entity_poly.pdbx_strand_id
1 'polypeptide(L)'
;MGSTTPEIRRLIVRTRRNGKKVNDIADMFNVSRWTVWRWRKRAHHRGRESFKDKSRRPHVIHRKVTPWIENTIIFLRDSFDWGTQRIKENLRLPPSY
;
A
#
# COMPACT_ATOMS: atom_id res chain seq x y z
N MET A 1 -13.98 -8.88 18.51
CA MET A 1 -13.92 -9.36 17.11
C MET A 1 -12.59 -10.07 16.91
N GLY A 2 -12.60 -11.31 16.42
CA GLY A 2 -11.37 -12.07 16.18
C GLY A 2 -10.49 -11.44 15.09
N SER A 3 -9.17 -11.51 15.25
CA SER A 3 -8.21 -11.09 14.22
C SER A 3 -8.33 -12.00 13.00
N THR A 4 -8.82 -11.47 11.88
CA THR A 4 -8.95 -12.27 10.64
C THR A 4 -7.60 -12.36 9.94
N THR A 5 -6.89 -13.47 10.12
CA THR A 5 -5.69 -13.78 9.34
C THR A 5 -6.06 -14.07 7.87
N PRO A 6 -5.12 -13.95 6.92
CA PRO A 6 -5.31 -14.38 5.53
C PRO A 6 -5.85 -15.80 5.37
N GLU A 7 -5.58 -16.68 6.34
CA GLU A 7 -6.07 -18.06 6.37
C GLU A 7 -7.56 -18.14 6.72
N ILE A 8 -7.97 -17.45 7.79
CA ILE A 8 -9.38 -17.36 8.21
C ILE A 8 -10.21 -16.75 7.07
N ARG A 9 -9.71 -15.72 6.40
CA ARG A 9 -10.40 -15.06 5.28
C ARG A 9 -10.62 -16.00 4.09
N ARG A 10 -9.63 -16.86 3.80
CA ARG A 10 -9.76 -17.94 2.80
C ARG A 10 -10.85 -18.92 3.21
N LEU A 11 -10.85 -19.33 4.47
CA LEU A 11 -11.80 -20.30 4.98
C LEU A 11 -13.24 -19.76 4.95
N ILE A 12 -13.47 -18.50 5.33
CA ILE A 12 -14.76 -17.81 5.20
C ILE A 12 -15.31 -17.91 3.77
N VAL A 13 -14.48 -17.61 2.77
CA VAL A 13 -14.91 -17.67 1.36
C VAL A 13 -15.13 -19.10 0.89
N ARG A 14 -14.26 -20.04 1.28
CA ARG A 14 -14.43 -21.46 0.94
C ARG A 14 -15.75 -22.00 1.50
N THR A 15 -16.04 -21.72 2.77
CA THR A 15 -17.28 -22.12 3.43
C THR A 15 -18.51 -21.51 2.75
N ARG A 16 -18.41 -20.27 2.26
CA ARG A 16 -19.48 -19.65 1.46
C ARG A 16 -19.65 -20.30 0.08
N ARG A 17 -18.55 -20.68 -0.60
CA ARG A 17 -18.60 -21.40 -1.88
C ARG A 17 -19.20 -22.81 -1.72
N ASN A 18 -19.02 -23.42 -0.56
CA ASN A 18 -19.63 -24.69 -0.19
C ASN A 18 -21.13 -24.58 0.18
N GLY A 19 -21.74 -23.39 0.08
CA GLY A 19 -23.18 -23.21 0.21
C GLY A 19 -23.71 -22.78 1.60
N LYS A 20 -22.85 -22.65 2.62
CA LYS A 20 -23.32 -22.20 3.96
C LYS A 20 -23.85 -20.77 3.94
N LYS A 21 -24.84 -20.47 4.80
CA LYS A 21 -25.44 -19.13 4.92
C LYS A 21 -24.47 -18.14 5.58
N VAL A 22 -24.64 -16.85 5.29
CA VAL A 22 -23.74 -15.80 5.78
C VAL A 22 -23.83 -15.63 7.30
N ASN A 23 -25.00 -15.83 7.91
CA ASN A 23 -25.18 -15.78 9.36
C ASN A 23 -24.38 -16.89 10.04
N ASP A 24 -24.58 -18.15 9.61
CA ASP A 24 -23.85 -19.29 10.16
C ASP A 24 -22.32 -19.11 10.06
N ILE A 25 -21.82 -18.54 8.96
CA ILE A 25 -20.39 -18.25 8.79
C ILE A 25 -19.94 -17.14 9.74
N ALA A 26 -20.74 -16.10 9.92
CA ALA A 26 -20.44 -15.01 10.85
C ALA A 26 -20.29 -15.54 12.28
N ASP A 27 -21.22 -16.41 12.70
CA ASP A 27 -21.22 -17.03 14.03
C ASP A 27 -20.05 -18.02 14.18
N MET A 28 -19.82 -18.90 13.19
CA MET A 28 -18.72 -19.87 13.19
C MET A 28 -17.33 -19.22 13.36
N PHE A 29 -17.11 -18.07 12.72
CA PHE A 29 -15.81 -17.38 12.75
C PHE A 29 -15.76 -16.21 13.74
N ASN A 30 -16.84 -15.97 14.50
CA ASN A 30 -16.99 -14.82 15.39
C ASN A 30 -16.63 -13.48 14.71
N VAL A 31 -17.15 -13.29 13.49
CA VAL A 31 -16.96 -12.09 12.66
C VAL A 31 -18.30 -11.46 12.32
N SER A 32 -18.30 -10.18 11.97
CA SER A 32 -19.52 -9.55 11.47
C SER A 32 -19.92 -10.11 10.10
N ARG A 33 -21.23 -10.20 9.83
CA ARG A 33 -21.78 -10.56 8.50
C ARG A 33 -21.17 -9.71 7.37
N TRP A 34 -20.90 -8.44 7.67
CA TRP A 34 -20.28 -7.51 6.73
C TRP A 34 -18.86 -7.91 6.33
N THR A 35 -18.10 -8.50 7.26
CA THR A 35 -16.77 -9.06 6.98
C THR A 35 -16.86 -10.24 6.00
N VAL A 36 -17.86 -11.11 6.17
CA VAL A 36 -18.12 -12.23 5.24
C VAL A 36 -18.43 -11.71 3.84
N TRP A 37 -19.33 -10.73 3.72
CA TRP A 37 -19.66 -10.11 2.44
C TRP A 37 -18.46 -9.44 1.77
N ARG A 38 -17.65 -8.70 2.54
CA ARG A 38 -16.42 -8.04 2.06
C ARG A 38 -15.46 -9.05 1.44
N TRP A 39 -15.19 -10.16 2.12
CA TRP A 39 -14.26 -11.17 1.61
C TRP A 39 -14.84 -11.99 0.46
N ARG A 40 -16.15 -12.27 0.47
CA ARG A 40 -16.85 -12.87 -0.68
C ARG A 40 -16.68 -11.98 -1.93
N LYS A 41 -16.94 -10.68 -1.81
CA LYS A 41 -16.80 -9.73 -2.93
C LYS A 41 -15.36 -9.69 -3.45
N ARG A 42 -14.38 -9.61 -2.55
CA ARG A 42 -12.96 -9.53 -2.92
C ARG A 42 -12.44 -10.81 -3.59
N ALA A 43 -12.95 -11.97 -3.20
CA ALA A 43 -12.53 -13.26 -3.75
C ALA A 43 -13.03 -13.55 -5.18
N HIS A 44 -13.82 -12.66 -5.79
CA HIS A 44 -14.11 -12.74 -7.22
C HIS A 44 -12.85 -12.46 -8.08
N HIS A 45 -11.86 -11.74 -7.56
CA HIS A 45 -10.56 -11.61 -8.22
C HIS A 45 -9.71 -12.85 -7.92
N ARG A 46 -9.33 -13.60 -8.97
CA ARG A 46 -8.55 -14.85 -8.88
C ARG A 46 -7.18 -14.58 -8.24
N GLY A 47 -6.81 -15.38 -7.22
CA GLY A 47 -5.45 -15.42 -6.66
C GLY A 47 -5.39 -15.52 -5.13
N ARG A 48 -4.28 -16.09 -4.61
CA ARG A 48 -3.98 -16.13 -3.16
C ARG A 48 -3.77 -14.72 -2.57
N GLU A 49 -3.40 -13.76 -3.41
CA GLU A 49 -3.19 -12.36 -3.02
C GLU A 49 -4.47 -11.65 -2.58
N SER A 50 -5.64 -12.12 -3.02
CA SER A 50 -6.94 -11.51 -2.71
C SER A 50 -7.25 -11.45 -1.21
N PHE A 51 -6.56 -12.23 -0.38
CA PHE A 51 -6.75 -12.28 1.08
C PHE A 51 -5.65 -11.59 1.90
N LYS A 52 -4.57 -11.16 1.24
CA LYS A 52 -3.52 -10.37 1.89
C LYS A 52 -4.06 -8.98 2.24
N ASP A 53 -3.47 -8.37 3.26
CA ASP A 53 -3.75 -6.97 3.56
C ASP A 53 -3.24 -6.10 2.40
N LYS A 54 -4.10 -5.18 1.97
CA LYS A 54 -3.68 -4.15 1.01
C LYS A 54 -2.78 -3.18 1.75
N SER A 55 -1.73 -2.72 1.07
CA SER A 55 -0.94 -1.59 1.56
C SER A 55 -1.87 -0.43 1.91
N ARG A 56 -1.65 0.17 3.09
CA ARG A 56 -2.31 1.42 3.50
C ARG A 56 -1.58 2.66 2.96
N ARG A 57 -0.43 2.46 2.30
CA ARG A 57 0.34 3.55 1.73
C ARG A 57 -0.40 4.13 0.52
N PRO A 58 -0.35 5.45 0.30
CA PRO A 58 -0.91 6.06 -0.89
C PRO A 58 -0.28 5.42 -2.13
N HIS A 59 -1.12 5.08 -3.12
CA HIS A 59 -0.66 4.50 -4.39
C HIS A 59 0.10 5.51 -5.24
N VAL A 60 -0.20 6.80 -5.08
CA VAL A 60 0.45 7.89 -5.79
C VAL A 60 1.07 8.83 -4.76
N ILE A 61 2.37 9.08 -4.91
CA ILE A 61 3.12 10.02 -4.09
C ILE A 61 3.55 11.17 -4.99
N HIS A 62 2.96 12.35 -4.80
CA HIS A 62 3.37 13.56 -5.50
C HIS A 62 4.69 14.08 -4.92
N ARG A 63 5.81 13.70 -5.54
CA ARG A 63 7.13 14.19 -5.14
C ARG A 63 7.32 15.63 -5.65
N LYS A 64 7.76 16.53 -4.78
CA LYS A 64 8.11 17.92 -5.15
C LYS A 64 9.41 18.00 -5.94
N VAL A 65 10.25 16.97 -5.86
CA VAL A 65 11.59 16.91 -6.44
C VAL A 65 11.58 15.82 -7.51
N THR A 66 12.05 16.15 -8.71
CA THR A 66 12.24 15.18 -9.78
C THR A 66 13.54 14.40 -9.52
N PRO A 67 13.66 13.15 -10.00
CA PRO A 67 14.90 12.36 -9.83
C PRO A 67 16.16 13.07 -10.36
N TRP A 68 15.99 13.88 -11.42
CA TRP A 68 17.09 14.70 -11.95
C TRP A 68 17.57 15.74 -10.95
N ILE A 69 16.66 16.51 -10.33
CA ILE A 69 17.02 17.49 -9.29
C ILE A 69 17.65 16.80 -8.08
N GLU A 70 17.11 15.65 -7.67
CA GLU A 70 17.64 14.86 -6.55
C GLU A 70 19.10 14.44 -6.81
N ASN A 71 19.38 13.90 -8.00
CA ASN A 71 20.73 13.52 -8.40
C ASN A 71 21.69 14.72 -8.46
N THR A 72 21.22 15.88 -8.95
CA THR A 72 22.02 17.10 -8.95
C THR A 72 22.36 17.57 -7.53
N ILE A 73 21.41 17.49 -6.59
CA ILE A 73 21.65 17.82 -5.17
C ILE A 73 22.71 16.88 -4.58
N ILE A 74 22.59 15.58 -4.82
CA ILE A 74 23.56 14.57 -4.35
C ILE A 74 24.94 14.87 -4.93
N PHE A 75 25.04 15.06 -6.25
CA PHE A 75 26.30 15.36 -6.93
C PHE A 75 26.98 16.63 -6.39
N LEU A 76 26.22 17.72 -6.19
CA LEU A 76 26.76 18.97 -5.65
C LEU A 76 27.23 18.83 -4.20
N ARG A 77 26.53 18.01 -3.40
CA ARG A 77 26.93 17.72 -2.03
C ARG A 77 28.22 16.91 -2.01
N ASP A 78 28.29 15.83 -2.80
CA ASP A 78 29.45 14.93 -2.80
C ASP A 78 30.69 15.60 -3.42
N SER A 79 30.52 16.45 -4.43
CA SER A 79 31.65 17.07 -5.14
C SER A 79 32.24 18.27 -4.41
N PHE A 80 31.42 19.06 -3.71
CA PHE A 80 31.84 20.36 -3.18
C PHE A 80 31.55 20.56 -1.69
N ASP A 81 30.91 19.58 -1.02
CA ASP A 81 30.44 19.65 0.36
C ASP A 81 29.61 20.91 0.65
N TRP A 82 28.80 21.33 -0.32
CA TRP A 82 28.04 22.57 -0.21
C TRP A 82 26.90 22.46 0.79
N GLY A 83 26.74 23.53 1.59
CA GLY A 83 25.57 23.74 2.42
C GLY A 83 24.28 23.87 1.59
N THR A 84 23.15 23.56 2.21
CA THR A 84 21.83 23.49 1.54
C THR A 84 21.44 24.80 0.86
N GLN A 85 21.81 25.95 1.43
CA GLN A 85 21.52 27.26 0.84
C GLN A 85 22.25 27.46 -0.50
N ARG A 86 23.53 27.10 -0.56
CA ARG A 86 24.35 27.25 -1.77
C ARG A 86 23.89 26.32 -2.89
N ILE A 87 23.51 25.09 -2.57
CA ILE A 87 22.89 24.16 -3.53
C ILE A 87 21.59 24.74 -4.08
N LYS A 88 20.73 25.29 -3.20
CA LYS A 88 19.47 25.91 -3.62
C LYS A 88 19.67 27.11 -4.54
N GLU A 89 20.67 27.96 -4.27
CA GLU A 89 21.02 29.09 -5.13
C GLU A 89 21.52 28.61 -6.50
N ASN A 90 22.42 27.63 -6.53
CA ASN A 90 22.92 27.03 -7.77
C ASN A 90 21.79 26.40 -8.62
N LEU A 91 20.82 25.73 -7.99
CA LEU A 91 19.66 25.17 -8.70
C LEU A 91 18.68 26.23 -9.20
N ARG A 92 18.61 27.40 -8.57
CA ARG A 92 17.74 28.50 -8.99
C ARG A 92 18.36 29.34 -10.11
N LEU A 93 19.65 29.61 -9.98
CA LEU A 93 20.43 30.48 -10.85
C LEU A 93 21.78 29.79 -11.10
N PRO A 94 21.84 28.86 -12.06
CA PRO A 94 23.09 28.17 -12.37
C PRO A 94 24.11 29.20 -12.89
N PRO A 95 25.38 29.11 -12.49
CA PRO A 95 26.42 29.95 -13.05
C PRO A 95 26.51 29.71 -14.56
N SER A 96 26.60 30.79 -15.32
CA SER A 96 26.98 30.75 -16.73
C SER A 96 28.48 30.44 -16.82
N TYR A 97 28.81 29.17 -17.01
CA TYR A 97 30.17 28.72 -17.33
C TYR A 97 30.43 28.82 -18.83
#